data_AF-A0A917K9D6-F1
#
_entry.id   AF-A0A917K9D6-F1
#
_cell.length_a   1.000
_cell.length_b   1.000
_cell.length_c   1.000
_cell.angle_alpha   90.00
_cell.angle_beta   90.00
_cell.angle_gamma   90.00
#
_symmetry.space_group_name_H-M   'P 1'
#
loop_
_entity.id
_entity.type
_entity.pdbx_description
1 polymer ?
#
loop_
_entity_poly.entity_id
_entity_poly.type
_entity_poly.pdbx_seq_one_letter_code
_entity_poly.pdbx_strand_id
1 'polypeptide(L)'
;MMNDGVRYYCEWLVLMRQEPIFDEDEHGLTVVRKSREEIQTELLKRLRRLQQAHSHSGDAGTDEELLSLMRQLYEQIVPSSVGKNGDAQMLSRKFLSPLTDPNAVGGLGIAKSGRKPRWFLKKQAGDPTWEEDYKRAIQRKQEDPTPTLLLELRRFGLHPLLEPFTDTVQDVNWTPKRKGQFVRTWDRDMFQQAIERMLSWESWNRRVQERFEQLARDAEKFYQENFASDDAFLSLAERLEDELKRSSHGFIAVAEGAFQIRPRSVRGFGRVVEEWLKLPEDAPVSEYEAVIKAVQARSGRDFGSYELFTKLARPEYRPLWRDDPTKLIRYARLRALQRKVAGAKQYARLTLPDAVYHPIWIRYDAEGGNIHDYAIRTPIGGDRRYFVTFSSLIMPNDHGGWDEHRDVHVPIAFSSQWERLRFVEDNAELCVVYVEPGAGSPLPAELGGAKIQFDRRHLQRRPNMLSAGGCGPVYLNVSVDVQPQVRPDVQAVQLTKVVSVGRETDRIFLRPENLVNYLKSSCRGENNSASPTLRVMAVDLGIRSSAAVVVCRVDPHAAARRHEG
;
A
#
# COMPACT_ATOMS: atom_id res chain seq x y z
N MET A 1 -18.15 13.86 9.82
CA MET A 1 -18.81 12.59 10.21
C MET A 1 -18.07 11.34 9.76
N MET A 2 -18.07 10.96 8.46
CA MET A 2 -17.44 9.68 8.04
C MET A 2 -15.98 9.55 8.48
N ASN A 3 -15.19 10.59 8.24
CA ASN A 3 -13.78 10.64 8.65
C ASN A 3 -13.62 10.53 10.17
N ASP A 4 -14.48 11.20 10.93
CA ASP A 4 -14.45 11.19 12.39
C ASP A 4 -14.82 9.83 12.96
N GLY A 5 -15.80 9.14 12.36
CA GLY A 5 -16.18 7.79 12.74
C GLY A 5 -15.07 6.77 12.49
N VAL A 6 -14.39 6.86 11.34
CA VAL A 6 -13.22 6.00 11.09
C VAL A 6 -12.07 6.32 12.03
N ARG A 7 -11.85 7.61 12.31
CA ARG A 7 -10.86 8.03 13.30
C ARG A 7 -11.18 7.48 14.68
N TYR A 8 -12.43 7.56 15.13
CA TYR A 8 -12.91 7.01 16.41
C TYR A 8 -12.56 5.52 16.54
N TYR A 9 -12.87 4.72 15.51
CA TYR A 9 -12.52 3.29 15.52
C TYR A 9 -11.01 3.05 15.41
N CYS A 10 -10.26 3.82 14.61
CA CYS A 10 -8.80 3.73 14.56
C CYS A 10 -8.17 4.03 15.93
N GLU A 11 -8.66 5.03 16.65
CA GLU A 11 -8.16 5.38 17.99
C GLU A 11 -8.40 4.24 18.98
N TRP A 12 -9.57 3.60 18.95
CA TRP A 12 -9.81 2.37 19.73
C TRP A 12 -8.82 1.25 19.39
N LEU A 13 -8.59 0.99 18.11
CA LEU A 13 -7.64 -0.04 17.66
C LEU A 13 -6.19 0.29 18.08
N VAL A 14 -5.79 1.56 18.03
CA VAL A 14 -4.48 2.02 18.54
C VAL A 14 -4.34 1.77 20.03
N LEU A 15 -5.39 2.03 20.81
CA LEU A 15 -5.37 1.75 22.24
C LEU A 15 -5.21 0.26 22.52
N MET A 16 -5.98 -0.59 21.84
CA MET A 16 -5.90 -2.04 21.99
C MET A 16 -4.55 -2.62 21.57
N ARG A 17 -3.85 -1.97 20.62
CA ARG A 17 -2.50 -2.34 20.17
C ARG A 17 -1.46 -2.24 21.29
N GLN A 18 -1.52 -1.21 22.13
CA GLN A 18 -0.61 -1.04 23.31
C GLN A 18 0.89 -1.01 22.98
N GLU A 19 1.25 -0.47 21.82
CA GLU A 19 2.63 -0.27 21.41
C GLU A 19 2.82 1.21 21.07
N PRO A 20 4.06 1.75 21.19
CA PRO A 20 4.32 3.16 20.93
C PRO A 20 3.90 3.57 19.51
N ILE A 21 3.45 4.82 19.39
CA ILE A 21 3.12 5.45 18.12
C ILE A 21 4.17 6.49 17.79
N PHE A 22 4.72 6.39 16.59
CA PHE A 22 5.79 7.25 16.11
C PHE A 22 5.28 8.28 15.11
N ASP A 23 5.88 9.46 15.14
CA ASP A 23 5.68 10.56 14.20
C ASP A 23 7.05 11.09 13.73
N GLU A 24 7.03 12.08 12.84
CA GLU A 24 8.22 12.78 12.37
C GLU A 24 8.29 14.18 12.99
N ASP A 25 9.46 14.57 13.46
CA ASP A 25 9.72 15.95 13.87
C ASP A 25 9.95 16.88 12.65
N GLU A 26 10.22 18.16 12.92
CA GLU A 26 10.50 19.16 11.89
C GLU A 26 11.78 18.89 11.06
N HIS A 27 12.63 17.99 11.54
CA HIS A 27 13.86 17.55 10.87
C HIS A 27 13.71 16.19 10.18
N GLY A 28 12.52 15.58 10.23
CA GLY A 28 12.22 14.29 9.63
C GLY A 28 12.76 13.08 10.41
N LEU A 29 13.15 13.28 11.68
CA LEU A 29 13.55 12.21 12.59
C LEU A 29 12.33 11.57 13.23
N THR A 30 12.42 10.27 13.49
CA THR A 30 11.35 9.50 14.12
C THR A 30 11.29 9.83 15.61
N VAL A 31 10.16 10.38 16.07
CA VAL A 31 9.90 10.72 17.47
C VAL A 31 8.71 9.94 18.02
N VAL A 32 8.74 9.60 19.31
CA VAL A 32 7.61 8.95 19.99
C VAL A 32 6.53 10.00 20.22
N ARG A 33 5.38 9.83 19.56
CA ARG A 33 4.20 10.71 19.73
C ARG A 33 3.33 10.29 20.91
N LYS A 34 3.18 8.97 21.12
CA LYS A 34 2.53 8.40 22.29
C LYS A 34 3.35 7.21 22.76
N SER A 35 3.74 7.20 24.03
CA SER A 35 4.45 6.09 24.65
C SER A 35 3.52 4.88 24.87
N ARG A 36 4.12 3.72 25.16
CA ARG A 36 3.35 2.52 25.52
C ARG A 36 2.54 2.74 26.80
N GLU A 37 3.14 3.36 27.80
CA GLU A 37 2.55 3.62 29.11
C GLU A 37 1.36 4.58 29.01
N GLU A 38 1.49 5.64 28.19
CA GLU A 38 0.40 6.58 27.93
C GLU A 38 -0.80 5.88 27.28
N ILE A 39 -0.54 5.01 26.30
CA ILE A 39 -1.57 4.23 25.60
C ILE A 39 -2.26 3.26 26.55
N GLN A 40 -1.51 2.50 27.34
CA GLN A 40 -2.07 1.54 28.30
C GLN A 40 -2.89 2.23 29.38
N THR A 41 -2.41 3.38 29.89
CA THR A 41 -3.14 4.19 30.88
C THR A 41 -4.45 4.73 30.30
N GLU A 42 -4.44 5.25 29.07
CA GLU A 42 -5.63 5.72 28.38
C GLU A 42 -6.63 4.58 28.14
N LEU A 43 -6.14 3.41 27.71
CA LEU A 43 -6.96 2.22 27.50
C LEU A 43 -7.65 1.77 28.79
N LEU A 44 -6.91 1.54 29.87
CA LEU A 44 -7.45 1.12 31.16
C LEU A 44 -8.52 2.09 31.67
N LYS A 45 -8.25 3.40 31.56
CA LYS A 45 -9.23 4.43 31.92
C LYS A 45 -10.54 4.29 31.14
N ARG A 46 -10.50 3.97 29.85
CA ARG A 46 -11.72 3.73 29.04
C ARG A 46 -12.42 2.43 29.46
N LEU A 47 -11.68 1.35 29.68
CA LEU A 47 -12.24 0.06 30.11
C LEU A 47 -12.94 0.17 31.46
N ARG A 48 -12.32 0.80 32.46
CA ARG A 48 -12.92 1.01 33.79
C ARG A 48 -14.19 1.88 33.72
N ARG A 49 -14.21 2.89 32.85
CA ARG A 49 -15.42 3.70 32.60
C ARG A 49 -16.54 2.89 31.97
N LEU A 50 -16.22 1.98 31.04
CA LEU A 50 -17.21 1.07 30.44
C LEU A 50 -17.81 0.13 31.50
N GLN A 51 -16.98 -0.46 32.36
CA GLN A 51 -17.45 -1.31 33.47
C GLN A 51 -18.43 -0.56 34.39
N GLN A 52 -18.12 0.71 34.71
CA GLN A 52 -19.00 1.57 35.49
C GLN A 52 -20.31 1.88 34.74
N ALA A 53 -20.24 2.23 33.45
CA ALA A 53 -21.41 2.53 32.63
C ALA A 53 -22.35 1.32 32.49
N HIS A 54 -21.81 0.11 32.40
CA HIS A 54 -22.57 -1.14 32.38
C HIS A 54 -23.10 -1.56 33.75
N SER A 55 -22.79 -0.81 34.81
CA SER A 55 -23.13 -1.18 36.20
C SER A 55 -22.66 -2.59 36.57
N HIS A 56 -21.46 -2.98 36.10
CA HIS A 56 -20.93 -4.32 36.32
C HIS A 56 -20.58 -4.53 37.79
N SER A 57 -21.14 -5.59 38.38
CA SER A 57 -20.93 -5.98 39.78
C SER A 57 -20.13 -7.28 39.92
N GLY A 58 -19.73 -7.91 38.81
CA GLY A 58 -18.94 -9.13 38.80
C GLY A 58 -17.44 -8.87 38.93
N ASP A 59 -16.65 -9.87 38.53
CA ASP A 59 -15.20 -9.78 38.43
C ASP A 59 -14.81 -8.69 37.41
N ALA A 60 -14.12 -7.64 37.86
CA ALA A 60 -13.70 -6.53 37.00
C ALA A 60 -12.36 -6.81 36.29
N GLY A 61 -11.68 -7.90 36.62
CA GLY A 61 -10.34 -8.22 36.11
C GLY A 61 -9.25 -7.26 36.61
N THR A 62 -8.03 -7.77 36.71
CA THR A 62 -6.82 -6.98 36.96
C THR A 62 -6.41 -6.18 35.73
N ASP A 63 -5.61 -5.12 35.91
CA ASP A 63 -5.14 -4.31 34.78
C ASP A 63 -4.36 -5.14 33.76
N GLU A 64 -3.55 -6.11 34.21
CA GLU A 64 -2.82 -7.02 33.31
C GLU A 64 -3.74 -7.93 32.50
N GLU A 65 -4.79 -8.48 33.12
CA GLU A 65 -5.79 -9.30 32.42
C GLU A 65 -6.54 -8.48 31.36
N LEU A 66 -6.93 -7.26 31.68
CA LEU A 66 -7.62 -6.36 30.75
C LEU A 66 -6.71 -5.98 29.57
N LEU A 67 -5.45 -5.62 29.83
CA LEU A 67 -4.48 -5.29 28.81
C LEU A 67 -4.18 -6.51 27.91
N SER A 68 -3.99 -7.70 28.50
CA SER A 68 -3.78 -8.94 27.75
C SER A 68 -4.97 -9.27 26.84
N LEU A 69 -6.20 -9.19 27.37
CA LEU A 69 -7.42 -9.43 26.62
C LEU A 69 -7.56 -8.45 25.43
N MET A 70 -7.31 -7.16 25.65
CA MET A 70 -7.37 -6.16 24.58
C MET A 70 -6.32 -6.39 23.50
N ARG A 71 -5.10 -6.80 23.89
CA ARG A 71 -4.05 -7.09 22.91
C ARG A 71 -4.41 -8.30 22.06
N GLN A 72 -4.86 -9.39 22.69
CA GLN A 72 -5.28 -10.59 21.97
C GLN A 72 -6.45 -10.30 21.01
N LEU A 73 -7.43 -9.49 21.45
CA LEU A 73 -8.53 -9.06 20.60
C LEU A 73 -8.03 -8.20 19.42
N TYR A 74 -7.07 -7.29 19.65
CA TYR A 74 -6.45 -6.50 18.57
C TYR A 74 -5.81 -7.40 17.50
N GLU A 75 -5.07 -8.43 17.91
CA GLU A 75 -4.41 -9.36 16.98
C GLU A 75 -5.40 -10.20 16.16
N GLN A 76 -6.62 -10.42 16.68
CA GLN A 76 -7.70 -11.05 15.90
C GLN A 76 -8.36 -10.08 14.92
N ILE A 77 -8.50 -8.79 15.28
CA ILE A 77 -9.09 -7.76 14.41
C ILE A 77 -8.09 -7.29 13.34
N VAL A 78 -6.80 -7.23 13.68
CA VAL A 78 -5.70 -6.75 12.83
C VAL A 78 -4.58 -7.81 12.78
N PRO A 79 -4.81 -8.98 12.16
CA PRO A 79 -3.84 -10.09 12.10
C PRO A 79 -2.48 -9.73 11.49
N SER A 80 -2.39 -8.65 10.71
CA SER A 80 -1.13 -8.18 10.12
C SER A 80 -0.10 -7.73 11.16
N SER A 81 -0.51 -7.41 12.40
CA SER A 81 0.39 -7.11 13.52
C SER A 81 1.23 -8.32 13.96
N VAL A 82 0.72 -9.54 13.76
CA VAL A 82 1.37 -10.81 14.11
C VAL A 82 1.77 -11.63 12.88
N GLY A 83 1.94 -10.97 11.73
CA GLY A 83 2.41 -11.64 10.52
C GLY A 83 1.35 -12.39 9.72
N LYS A 84 0.08 -12.37 10.15
CA LYS A 84 -1.02 -13.09 9.50
C LYS A 84 -1.75 -12.21 8.49
N ASN A 85 -2.42 -12.84 7.53
CA ASN A 85 -3.25 -12.15 6.55
C ASN A 85 -4.65 -11.91 7.11
N GLY A 86 -5.26 -10.78 6.73
CA GLY A 86 -6.62 -10.41 7.12
C GLY A 86 -7.39 -9.80 5.95
N ASP A 87 -8.70 -10.05 5.92
CA ASP A 87 -9.64 -9.41 5.01
C ASP A 87 -10.52 -8.47 5.84
N ALA A 88 -10.38 -7.16 5.61
CA ALA A 88 -11.05 -6.16 6.41
C ALA A 88 -12.58 -6.23 6.32
N GLN A 89 -13.13 -6.62 5.16
CA GLN A 89 -14.58 -6.77 4.97
C GLN A 89 -15.10 -7.93 5.82
N MET A 90 -14.39 -9.06 5.83
CA MET A 90 -14.76 -10.20 6.68
C MET A 90 -14.56 -9.89 8.17
N LEU A 91 -13.44 -9.25 8.54
CA LEU A 91 -13.10 -8.92 9.93
C LEU A 91 -14.07 -7.90 10.52
N SER A 92 -14.41 -6.83 9.79
CA SER A 92 -15.42 -5.85 10.20
C SER A 92 -16.75 -6.52 10.51
N ARG A 93 -17.23 -7.42 9.64
CA ARG A 93 -18.48 -8.16 9.86
C ARG A 93 -18.40 -9.14 11.02
N LYS A 94 -17.24 -9.80 11.20
CA LYS A 94 -17.02 -10.77 12.28
C LYS A 94 -17.05 -10.09 13.64
N PHE A 95 -16.49 -8.88 13.76
CA PHE A 95 -16.24 -8.25 15.06
C PHE A 95 -17.16 -7.07 15.41
N LEU A 96 -17.69 -6.30 14.46
CA LEU A 96 -18.42 -5.08 14.80
C LEU A 96 -19.65 -5.36 15.66
N SER A 97 -20.56 -6.24 15.23
CA SER A 97 -21.75 -6.57 16.03
C SER A 97 -21.41 -7.22 17.37
N PRO A 98 -20.53 -8.24 17.46
CA PRO A 98 -20.15 -8.81 18.76
C PRO A 98 -19.44 -7.85 19.73
N LEU A 99 -18.90 -6.74 19.24
CA LEU A 99 -18.26 -5.72 20.09
C LEU A 99 -19.19 -4.56 20.44
N THR A 100 -20.35 -4.44 19.79
CA THR A 100 -21.25 -3.28 19.95
C THR A 100 -22.63 -3.67 20.46
N ASP A 101 -23.19 -4.79 20.04
CA ASP A 101 -24.55 -5.22 20.38
C ASP A 101 -24.54 -6.13 21.61
N PRO A 102 -25.18 -5.73 22.74
CA PRO A 102 -25.29 -6.54 23.94
C PRO A 102 -25.83 -7.95 23.72
N ASN A 103 -26.68 -8.13 22.71
CA ASN A 103 -27.37 -9.38 22.41
C ASN A 103 -26.74 -10.15 21.24
N ALA A 104 -25.62 -9.69 20.68
CA ALA A 104 -24.99 -10.37 19.56
C ALA A 104 -24.53 -11.78 19.94
N VAL A 105 -24.85 -12.74 19.07
CA VAL A 105 -24.36 -14.13 19.14
C VAL A 105 -23.32 -14.44 18.07
N GLY A 106 -22.96 -13.43 17.26
CA GLY A 106 -21.90 -13.53 16.25
C GLY A 106 -20.56 -13.89 16.90
N GLY A 107 -19.73 -14.68 16.22
CA GLY A 107 -18.43 -15.09 16.74
C GLY A 107 -18.46 -16.22 17.79
N LEU A 108 -19.60 -16.49 18.43
CA LEU A 108 -19.74 -17.56 19.44
C LEU A 108 -20.01 -18.96 18.85
N GLY A 109 -20.22 -19.07 17.54
CA GLY A 109 -20.52 -20.35 16.87
C GLY A 109 -21.95 -20.87 17.08
N ILE A 110 -22.86 -20.04 17.60
CA ILE A 110 -24.26 -20.36 17.89
C ILE A 110 -25.18 -20.01 16.71
N ALA A 111 -24.85 -18.96 15.96
CA ALA A 111 -25.66 -18.48 14.85
C ALA A 111 -25.75 -19.51 13.71
N LYS A 112 -26.97 -19.76 13.22
CA LYS A 112 -27.25 -20.63 12.05
C LYS A 112 -27.33 -19.85 10.73
N SER A 113 -27.19 -18.53 10.77
CA SER A 113 -27.24 -17.63 9.62
C SER A 113 -25.85 -17.44 8.98
N GLY A 114 -25.82 -17.03 7.72
CA GLY A 114 -24.59 -16.75 6.97
C GLY A 114 -24.43 -17.59 5.70
N ARG A 115 -23.41 -17.25 4.89
CA ARG A 115 -23.07 -18.02 3.68
C ARG A 115 -22.64 -19.43 4.08
N LYS A 116 -23.21 -20.44 3.41
CA LYS A 116 -22.81 -21.84 3.58
C LYS A 116 -21.29 -21.99 3.36
N PRO A 117 -20.58 -22.73 4.23
CA PRO A 117 -19.13 -22.90 4.10
C PRO A 117 -18.80 -23.68 2.82
N ARG A 118 -17.59 -23.46 2.28
CA ARG A 118 -17.13 -24.05 1.01
C ARG A 118 -17.27 -25.57 0.97
N TRP A 119 -16.91 -26.26 2.06
CA TRP A 119 -17.04 -27.72 2.15
C TRP A 119 -18.49 -28.20 1.98
N PHE A 120 -19.47 -27.44 2.48
CA PHE A 120 -20.87 -27.79 2.36
C PHE A 120 -21.38 -27.57 0.94
N LEU A 121 -20.95 -26.48 0.28
CA LEU A 121 -21.25 -26.25 -1.13
C LEU A 121 -20.65 -27.34 -2.02
N LYS A 122 -19.40 -27.76 -1.77
CA LYS A 122 -18.76 -28.88 -2.46
C LYS A 122 -19.48 -30.21 -2.23
N LYS A 123 -19.90 -30.47 -0.98
CA LYS A 123 -20.70 -31.65 -0.64
C LYS A 123 -22.02 -31.67 -1.43
N GLN A 124 -22.70 -30.53 -1.56
CA GLN A 124 -23.91 -30.41 -2.38
C GLN A 124 -23.64 -30.60 -3.87
N ALA A 125 -22.46 -30.21 -4.35
CA ALA A 125 -22.03 -30.40 -5.74
C ALA A 125 -21.44 -31.79 -6.06
N GLY A 126 -21.34 -32.69 -5.06
CA GLY A 126 -20.76 -34.02 -5.24
C GLY A 126 -19.23 -34.06 -5.40
N ASP A 127 -18.52 -32.98 -5.07
CA ASP A 127 -17.04 -32.92 -5.16
C ASP A 127 -16.40 -33.71 -4.00
N PRO A 128 -15.65 -34.79 -4.26
CA PRO A 128 -15.09 -35.68 -3.23
C PRO A 128 -14.07 -34.99 -2.30
N THR A 129 -13.53 -33.81 -2.68
CA THR A 129 -12.59 -33.05 -1.84
C THR A 129 -13.25 -32.33 -0.65
N TRP A 130 -14.58 -32.47 -0.49
CA TRP A 130 -15.33 -31.82 0.59
C TRP A 130 -14.92 -32.28 1.99
N GLU A 131 -14.51 -33.54 2.17
CA GLU A 131 -14.13 -34.10 3.48
C GLU A 131 -12.86 -33.45 4.04
N GLU A 132 -11.87 -33.22 3.18
CA GLU A 132 -10.64 -32.53 3.55
C GLU A 132 -10.90 -31.07 3.92
N ASP A 133 -11.77 -30.39 3.17
CA ASP A 133 -12.18 -29.01 3.47
C ASP A 133 -12.98 -28.93 4.77
N TYR A 134 -13.77 -29.96 5.09
CA TYR A 134 -14.51 -30.06 6.36
C TYR A 134 -13.56 -30.23 7.55
N LYS A 135 -12.60 -31.16 7.47
CA LYS A 135 -11.58 -31.36 8.53
C LYS A 135 -10.80 -30.07 8.79
N ARG A 136 -10.36 -29.38 7.71
CA ARG A 136 -9.69 -28.07 7.81
C ARG A 136 -10.57 -27.00 8.44
N ALA A 137 -11.87 -26.99 8.15
CA ALA A 137 -12.80 -26.03 8.75
C ALA A 137 -13.03 -26.27 10.25
N ILE A 138 -13.12 -27.54 10.69
CA ILE A 138 -13.22 -27.88 12.12
C ILE A 138 -11.96 -27.46 12.86
N GLN A 139 -10.78 -27.82 12.33
CA GLN A 139 -9.51 -27.47 12.96
C GLN A 139 -9.37 -25.95 13.12
N ARG A 140 -9.64 -25.18 12.07
CA ARG A 140 -9.64 -23.70 12.14
C ARG A 140 -10.62 -23.15 13.16
N LYS A 141 -11.78 -23.79 13.36
CA LYS A 141 -12.78 -23.37 14.36
C LYS A 141 -12.32 -23.67 15.79
N GLN A 142 -11.60 -24.77 16.00
CA GLN A 142 -11.03 -25.13 17.31
C GLN A 142 -9.86 -24.21 17.69
N GLU A 143 -9.06 -23.78 16.71
CA GLU A 143 -7.94 -22.86 16.88
C GLU A 143 -8.37 -21.38 16.98
N ASP A 144 -9.63 -21.03 16.70
CA ASP A 144 -10.13 -19.65 16.73
C ASP A 144 -10.37 -19.20 18.18
N PRO A 145 -9.57 -18.27 18.75
CA PRO A 145 -9.76 -17.80 20.12
C PRO A 145 -10.94 -16.84 20.27
N THR A 146 -11.57 -16.41 19.17
CA THR A 146 -12.64 -15.40 19.18
C THR A 146 -13.77 -15.69 20.18
N PRO A 147 -14.34 -16.92 20.25
CA PRO A 147 -15.41 -17.21 21.20
C PRO A 147 -14.97 -16.99 22.66
N THR A 148 -13.77 -17.46 23.01
CA THR A 148 -13.20 -17.31 24.36
C THR A 148 -13.01 -15.84 24.71
N LEU A 149 -12.40 -15.06 23.82
CA LEU A 149 -12.19 -13.62 24.02
C LEU A 149 -13.51 -12.87 24.22
N LEU A 150 -14.56 -13.20 23.44
CA LEU A 150 -15.88 -12.58 23.59
C LEU A 150 -16.56 -12.96 24.91
N LEU A 151 -16.35 -14.17 25.42
CA LEU A 151 -16.86 -14.59 26.72
C LEU A 151 -16.11 -13.91 27.87
N GLU A 152 -14.80 -13.71 27.75
CA GLU A 152 -14.02 -12.96 28.73
C GLU A 152 -14.40 -11.48 28.78
N LEU A 153 -14.65 -10.85 27.63
CA LEU A 153 -15.21 -9.48 27.57
C LEU A 153 -16.51 -9.37 28.38
N ARG A 154 -17.40 -10.37 28.28
CA ARG A 154 -18.64 -10.41 29.06
C ARG A 154 -18.37 -10.62 30.54
N ARG A 155 -17.49 -11.57 30.88
CA ARG A 155 -17.10 -11.86 32.27
C ARG A 155 -16.59 -10.59 32.97
N PHE A 156 -15.74 -9.83 32.30
CA PHE A 156 -15.16 -8.58 32.84
C PHE A 156 -16.08 -7.36 32.72
N GLY A 157 -17.33 -7.52 32.29
CA GLY A 157 -18.28 -6.39 32.18
C GLY A 157 -17.90 -5.37 31.10
N LEU A 158 -17.11 -5.78 30.10
CA LEU A 158 -16.68 -4.93 28.99
C LEU A 158 -17.56 -5.03 27.75
N HIS A 159 -18.63 -5.83 27.78
CA HIS A 159 -19.51 -6.01 26.64
C HIS A 159 -20.82 -5.24 26.85
N PRO A 160 -21.23 -4.35 25.91
CA PRO A 160 -20.56 -4.03 24.64
C PRO A 160 -19.28 -3.18 24.83
N LEU A 161 -18.23 -3.49 24.06
CA LEU A 161 -16.93 -2.82 24.18
C LEU A 161 -16.93 -1.45 23.50
N LEU A 162 -17.63 -1.36 22.37
CA LEU A 162 -17.67 -0.17 21.52
C LEU A 162 -19.10 0.34 21.44
N GLU A 163 -19.26 1.65 21.57
CA GLU A 163 -20.49 2.31 21.17
C GLU A 163 -20.43 2.58 19.65
N PRO A 164 -21.48 2.26 18.86
CA PRO A 164 -21.56 2.66 17.47
C PRO A 164 -21.39 4.18 17.33
N PHE A 165 -20.55 4.64 16.40
CA PHE A 165 -20.27 6.06 16.24
C PHE A 165 -21.53 6.85 15.88
N THR A 166 -22.45 6.28 15.09
CA THR A 166 -23.73 6.94 14.80
C THR A 166 -24.64 7.12 16.01
N ASP A 167 -24.40 6.44 17.12
CA ASP A 167 -25.16 6.64 18.36
C ASP A 167 -24.55 7.73 19.26
N THR A 168 -23.27 8.08 19.05
CA THR A 168 -22.60 9.14 19.81
C THR A 168 -22.80 10.52 19.21
N VAL A 169 -23.17 10.61 17.93
CA VAL A 169 -23.42 11.86 17.20
C VAL A 169 -24.87 12.29 17.35
N GLN A 170 -25.09 13.37 18.11
CA GLN A 170 -26.44 13.91 18.40
C GLN A 170 -26.92 14.95 17.37
N ASP A 171 -26.01 15.57 16.62
CA ASP A 171 -26.35 16.64 15.66
C ASP A 171 -27.01 16.14 14.37
N VAL A 172 -27.16 14.82 14.22
CA VAL A 172 -27.81 14.16 13.08
C VAL A 172 -29.06 13.43 13.57
N ASN A 173 -30.22 13.78 13.03
CA ASN A 173 -31.46 13.05 13.20
C ASN A 173 -31.43 11.80 12.33
N TRP A 174 -30.90 10.73 12.90
CA TRP A 174 -30.79 9.44 12.24
C TRP A 174 -32.15 8.80 11.99
N THR A 175 -32.25 8.01 10.92
CA THR A 175 -33.44 7.17 10.74
C THR A 175 -33.55 6.17 11.89
N PRO A 176 -34.76 5.93 12.44
CA PRO A 176 -34.95 4.96 13.50
C PRO A 176 -34.43 3.56 13.11
N LYS A 177 -33.70 2.93 14.03
CA LYS A 177 -33.20 1.56 13.85
C LYS A 177 -34.37 0.58 13.76
N ARG A 178 -34.27 -0.41 12.86
CA ARG A 178 -35.25 -1.50 12.76
C ARG A 178 -35.18 -2.38 14.01
N LYS A 179 -36.25 -3.14 14.29
CA LYS A 179 -36.25 -4.13 15.38
C LYS A 179 -35.11 -5.14 15.18
N GLY A 180 -34.23 -5.26 16.20
CA GLY A 180 -33.05 -6.13 16.15
C GLY A 180 -31.86 -5.56 15.37
N GLN A 181 -31.94 -4.33 14.86
CA GLN A 181 -30.80 -3.63 14.27
C GLN A 181 -30.10 -2.81 15.35
N PHE A 182 -28.89 -3.22 15.73
CA PHE A 182 -28.09 -2.47 16.70
C PHE A 182 -27.13 -1.48 16.04
N VAL A 183 -26.60 -1.82 14.86
CA VAL A 183 -25.55 -1.05 14.16
C VAL A 183 -26.09 -0.53 12.83
N ARG A 184 -25.83 0.76 12.51
CA ARG A 184 -26.15 1.33 11.19
C ARG A 184 -25.13 0.91 10.15
N THR A 185 -25.52 0.95 8.88
CA THR A 185 -24.64 0.63 7.75
C THR A 185 -23.48 1.64 7.62
N TRP A 186 -23.67 2.89 8.03
CA TRP A 186 -22.60 3.88 8.18
C TRP A 186 -21.44 3.38 9.06
N ASP A 187 -21.75 2.85 10.25
CA ASP A 187 -20.73 2.31 11.18
C ASP A 187 -19.99 1.10 10.60
N ARG A 188 -20.68 0.29 9.76
CA ARG A 188 -20.05 -0.87 9.09
C ARG A 188 -18.98 -0.43 8.10
N ASP A 189 -19.27 0.58 7.28
CA ASP A 189 -18.28 1.17 6.37
C ASP A 189 -17.16 1.82 7.19
N MET A 190 -17.49 2.57 8.24
CA MET A 190 -16.49 3.23 9.08
C MET A 190 -15.51 2.23 9.71
N PHE A 191 -16.03 1.19 10.34
CA PHE A 191 -15.21 0.17 11.00
C PHE A 191 -14.39 -0.65 9.99
N GLN A 192 -14.95 -0.95 8.82
CA GLN A 192 -14.20 -1.63 7.76
C GLN A 192 -13.02 -0.77 7.29
N GLN A 193 -13.23 0.51 7.00
CA GLN A 193 -12.15 1.42 6.59
C GLN A 193 -11.11 1.62 7.68
N ALA A 194 -11.50 1.56 8.96
CA ALA A 194 -10.56 1.60 10.08
C ALA A 194 -9.65 0.36 10.08
N ILE A 195 -10.22 -0.85 9.91
CA ILE A 195 -9.45 -2.09 9.85
C ILE A 195 -8.52 -2.11 8.64
N GLU A 196 -8.97 -1.69 7.45
CA GLU A 196 -8.14 -1.63 6.23
C GLU A 196 -6.86 -0.81 6.46
N ARG A 197 -7.00 0.35 7.10
CA ARG A 197 -5.86 1.21 7.44
C ARG A 197 -4.92 0.54 8.42
N MET A 198 -5.45 -0.08 9.47
CA MET A 198 -4.62 -0.75 10.48
C MET A 198 -3.88 -1.97 9.91
N LEU A 199 -4.53 -2.79 9.08
CA LEU A 199 -3.89 -3.92 8.39
C LEU A 199 -2.73 -3.47 7.49
N SER A 200 -2.96 -2.41 6.70
CA SER A 200 -1.93 -1.85 5.84
C SER A 200 -0.77 -1.26 6.64
N TRP A 201 -1.09 -0.46 7.66
CA TRP A 201 -0.09 0.20 8.49
C TRP A 201 0.78 -0.80 9.27
N GLU A 202 0.21 -1.85 9.86
CA GLU A 202 0.99 -2.89 10.54
C GLU A 202 1.86 -3.71 9.58
N SER A 203 1.37 -3.96 8.36
CA SER A 203 2.21 -4.58 7.32
C SER A 203 3.40 -3.68 6.96
N TRP A 204 3.19 -2.37 6.91
CA TRP A 204 4.27 -1.41 6.67
C TRP A 204 5.22 -1.29 7.86
N ASN A 205 4.75 -1.29 9.11
CA ASN A 205 5.62 -1.29 10.30
C ASN A 205 6.64 -2.43 10.23
N ARG A 206 6.16 -3.65 10.01
CA ARG A 206 7.01 -4.83 9.86
C ARG A 206 7.97 -4.72 8.67
N ARG A 207 7.48 -4.28 7.49
CA ARG A 207 8.34 -4.11 6.31
C ARG A 207 9.44 -3.07 6.53
N VAL A 208 9.14 -1.98 7.22
CA VAL A 208 10.11 -0.93 7.57
C VAL A 208 11.15 -1.48 8.54
N GLN A 209 10.71 -2.20 9.58
CA GLN A 209 11.60 -2.84 10.54
C GLN A 209 12.51 -3.89 9.87
N GLU A 210 11.95 -4.82 9.09
CA GLU A 210 12.72 -5.82 8.33
C GLU A 210 13.74 -5.16 7.39
N ARG A 211 13.36 -4.04 6.75
CA ARG A 211 14.26 -3.29 5.88
C ARG A 211 15.37 -2.60 6.66
N PHE A 212 15.07 -2.03 7.82
CA PHE A 212 16.05 -1.42 8.71
C PHE A 212 17.06 -2.47 9.19
N GLU A 213 16.58 -3.62 9.69
CA GLU A 213 17.40 -4.73 10.14
C GLU A 213 18.28 -5.27 9.01
N GLN A 214 17.74 -5.41 7.79
CA GLN A 214 18.53 -5.81 6.63
C GLN A 214 19.62 -4.80 6.30
N LEU A 215 19.31 -3.50 6.31
CA LEU A 215 20.29 -2.45 6.04
C LEU A 215 21.40 -2.42 7.10
N ALA A 216 21.05 -2.59 8.37
CA ALA A 216 22.01 -2.67 9.47
C ALA A 216 22.92 -3.89 9.32
N ARG A 217 22.35 -5.07 9.01
CA ARG A 217 23.13 -6.29 8.73
C ARG A 217 24.04 -6.14 7.51
N ASP A 218 23.55 -5.53 6.43
CA ASP A 218 24.34 -5.29 5.22
C ASP A 218 25.51 -4.34 5.49
N ALA A 219 25.30 -3.29 6.29
CA ALA A 219 26.34 -2.35 6.68
C ALA A 219 27.41 -3.01 7.57
N GLU A 220 26.98 -3.79 8.57
CA GLU A 220 27.87 -4.52 9.46
C GLU A 220 28.67 -5.58 8.70
N LYS A 221 28.00 -6.39 7.87
CA LYS A 221 28.67 -7.39 7.02
C LYS A 221 29.72 -6.74 6.12
N PHE A 222 29.37 -5.60 5.49
CA PHE A 222 30.30 -4.88 4.62
C PHE A 222 31.51 -4.33 5.40
N TYR A 223 31.32 -3.87 6.63
CA TYR A 223 32.41 -3.47 7.52
C TYR A 223 33.32 -4.65 7.85
N GLN A 224 32.74 -5.77 8.28
CA GLN A 224 33.50 -6.98 8.65
C GLN A 224 34.33 -7.53 7.49
N GLU A 225 33.79 -7.56 6.27
CA GLU A 225 34.47 -8.08 5.09
C GLU A 225 35.60 -7.17 4.56
N ASN A 226 35.61 -5.88 4.88
CA ASN A 226 36.50 -4.91 4.23
C ASN A 226 37.42 -4.13 5.17
N PHE A 227 37.06 -3.98 6.45
CA PHE A 227 37.74 -3.03 7.35
C PHE A 227 37.98 -3.53 8.78
N ALA A 228 37.43 -4.69 9.19
CA ALA A 228 37.50 -5.14 10.59
C ALA A 228 38.91 -5.32 11.16
N SER A 229 39.93 -5.54 10.32
CA SER A 229 41.32 -5.68 10.74
C SER A 229 42.19 -4.47 10.36
N ASP A 230 41.60 -3.32 10.05
CA ASP A 230 42.28 -2.20 9.39
C ASP A 230 42.02 -0.85 10.07
N ASP A 231 42.19 -0.83 11.38
CA ASP A 231 41.97 0.36 12.22
C ASP A 231 42.85 1.54 11.81
N ALA A 232 44.06 1.27 11.29
CA ALA A 232 44.98 2.30 10.82
C ALA A 232 44.42 3.06 9.62
N PHE A 233 43.84 2.34 8.64
CA PHE A 233 43.18 2.98 7.50
C PHE A 233 41.96 3.79 7.94
N LEU A 234 41.10 3.22 8.81
CA LEU A 234 39.90 3.90 9.29
C LEU A 234 40.24 5.20 10.02
N SER A 235 41.21 5.15 10.93
CA SER A 235 41.69 6.31 11.68
C SER A 235 42.23 7.41 10.77
N LEU A 236 42.98 7.03 9.73
CA LEU A 236 43.52 7.99 8.76
C LEU A 236 42.42 8.62 7.89
N ALA A 237 41.43 7.83 7.48
CA ALA A 237 40.29 8.30 6.70
C ALA A 237 39.37 9.22 7.52
N GLU A 238 39.16 8.93 8.80
CA GLU A 238 38.41 9.78 9.73
C GLU A 238 39.12 11.12 9.98
N ARG A 239 40.45 11.09 10.15
CA ARG A 239 41.25 12.32 10.25
C ARG A 239 41.10 13.20 9.00
N LEU A 240 41.07 12.60 7.81
CA LEU A 240 40.83 13.33 6.55
C LEU A 240 39.42 13.94 6.52
N GLU A 241 38.40 13.20 6.94
CA GLU A 241 37.01 13.71 7.03
C GLU A 241 36.90 14.90 8.00
N ASP A 242 37.59 14.85 9.14
CA ASP A 242 37.67 15.94 10.10
C ASP A 242 38.37 17.18 9.54
N GLU A 243 39.44 17.01 8.77
CA GLU A 243 40.08 18.12 8.07
C GLU A 243 39.17 18.76 7.01
N LEU A 244 38.42 17.94 6.26
CA LEU A 244 37.43 18.43 5.30
C LEU A 244 36.33 19.22 6.01
N LYS A 245 35.93 18.78 7.20
CA LYS A 245 34.97 19.50 8.05
C LYS A 245 35.53 20.84 8.53
N ARG A 246 36.78 20.88 9.01
CA ARG A 246 37.44 22.12 9.49
C ARG A 246 37.72 23.13 8.37
N SER A 247 38.03 22.64 7.17
CA SER A 247 38.30 23.49 6.00
C SER A 247 37.03 24.10 5.39
N SER A 248 35.84 23.58 5.71
CA SER A 248 34.58 24.18 5.28
C SER A 248 34.27 25.46 6.07
N HIS A 249 34.65 26.62 5.53
CA HIS A 249 34.36 27.92 6.14
C HIS A 249 32.93 28.38 5.76
N GLY A 250 32.18 28.91 6.73
CA GLY A 250 30.89 29.61 6.49
C GLY A 250 29.62 28.77 6.61
N PHE A 251 29.69 27.47 6.90
CA PHE A 251 28.52 26.61 7.14
C PHE A 251 28.69 25.79 8.41
N ILE A 252 27.79 25.96 9.38
CA ILE A 252 27.67 25.04 10.52
C ILE A 252 26.95 23.80 10.01
N ALA A 253 27.66 22.67 9.93
CA ALA A 253 27.05 21.40 9.60
C ALA A 253 26.09 20.95 10.71
N VAL A 254 24.79 20.99 10.43
CA VAL A 254 23.73 20.49 11.32
C VAL A 254 23.67 18.96 11.30
N ALA A 255 24.01 18.33 10.17
CA ALA A 255 23.94 16.88 10.03
C ALA A 255 25.22 16.18 10.51
N GLU A 256 25.07 15.16 11.35
CA GLU A 256 26.16 14.36 11.94
C GLU A 256 27.10 13.76 10.88
N GLY A 257 26.56 13.33 9.73
CA GLY A 257 27.34 12.81 8.59
C GLY A 257 27.78 13.85 7.55
N ALA A 258 27.90 15.12 7.93
CA ALA A 258 28.45 16.16 7.05
C ALA A 258 29.94 15.91 6.76
N PHE A 259 30.39 16.27 5.56
CA PHE A 259 31.78 16.13 5.08
C PHE A 259 32.38 14.72 5.00
N GLN A 260 31.63 13.68 5.37
CA GLN A 260 32.01 12.29 5.11
C GLN A 260 32.29 12.05 3.61
N ILE A 261 33.26 11.18 3.34
CA ILE A 261 33.63 10.74 1.99
C ILE A 261 32.50 9.86 1.44
N ARG A 262 31.95 10.23 0.29
CA ARG A 262 30.79 9.56 -0.33
C ARG A 262 31.09 9.09 -1.74
N PRO A 263 30.30 8.15 -2.30
CA PRO A 263 30.49 7.66 -3.66
C PRO A 263 30.50 8.77 -4.71
N ARG A 264 29.73 9.84 -4.49
CA ARG A 264 29.74 11.03 -5.35
C ARG A 264 31.06 11.80 -5.25
N SER A 265 31.65 11.90 -4.05
CA SER A 265 32.91 12.61 -3.81
C SER A 265 34.10 11.90 -4.46
N VAL A 266 34.06 10.58 -4.58
CA VAL A 266 35.12 9.75 -5.22
C VAL A 266 34.83 9.39 -6.68
N ARG A 267 33.88 10.07 -7.33
CA ARG A 267 33.57 9.83 -8.75
C ARG A 267 34.77 10.19 -9.63
N GLY A 268 35.11 9.33 -10.58
CA GLY A 268 36.29 9.50 -11.43
C GLY A 268 37.63 9.23 -10.71
N PHE A 269 37.61 8.83 -9.43
CA PHE A 269 38.82 8.59 -8.65
C PHE A 269 39.71 7.50 -9.24
N GLY A 270 39.13 6.41 -9.78
CA GLY A 270 39.91 5.35 -10.43
C GLY A 270 40.82 5.87 -11.55
N ARG A 271 40.31 6.77 -12.40
CA ARG A 271 41.11 7.41 -13.47
C ARG A 271 42.21 8.33 -12.91
N VAL A 272 41.96 8.99 -11.79
CA VAL A 272 42.95 9.84 -11.12
C VAL A 272 44.07 8.99 -10.55
N VAL A 273 43.73 7.91 -9.83
CA VAL A 273 44.71 7.01 -9.22
C VAL A 273 45.55 6.28 -10.28
N GLU A 274 44.95 5.85 -11.38
CA GLU A 274 45.68 5.25 -12.51
C GLU A 274 46.79 6.15 -13.05
N GLU A 275 46.57 7.47 -13.11
CA GLU A 275 47.58 8.43 -13.53
C GLU A 275 48.56 8.76 -12.39
N TRP A 276 48.09 8.85 -11.14
CA TRP A 276 48.95 9.07 -9.97
C TRP A 276 49.94 7.93 -9.69
N LEU A 277 49.56 6.68 -9.96
CA LEU A 277 50.46 5.52 -9.82
C LEU A 277 51.64 5.56 -10.80
N LYS A 278 51.56 6.37 -11.87
CA LYS A 278 52.66 6.58 -12.83
C LYS A 278 53.65 7.65 -12.34
N LEU A 279 53.30 8.43 -11.33
CA LEU A 279 54.16 9.48 -10.78
C LEU A 279 55.15 8.89 -9.77
N PRO A 280 56.38 9.45 -9.67
CA PRO A 280 57.32 9.13 -8.61
C PRO A 280 56.70 9.34 -7.21
N GLU A 281 57.16 8.56 -6.23
CA GLU A 281 56.68 8.65 -4.86
C GLU A 281 57.01 9.98 -4.19
N ASP A 282 58.12 10.59 -4.56
CA ASP A 282 58.60 11.89 -4.10
C ASP A 282 58.10 13.06 -4.96
N ALA A 283 57.27 12.81 -5.97
CA ALA A 283 56.76 13.87 -6.85
C ALA A 283 55.98 14.95 -6.04
N PRO A 284 56.15 16.23 -6.42
CA PRO A 284 55.53 17.35 -5.72
C PRO A 284 54.01 17.32 -5.87
N VAL A 285 53.29 17.80 -4.85
CA VAL A 285 51.81 17.81 -4.81
C VAL A 285 51.20 18.54 -6.01
N SER A 286 51.90 19.55 -6.56
CA SER A 286 51.47 20.28 -7.76
C SER A 286 51.33 19.40 -9.01
N GLU A 287 52.14 18.35 -9.15
CA GLU A 287 52.04 17.40 -10.27
C GLU A 287 50.82 16.50 -10.11
N TYR A 288 50.56 16.03 -8.88
CA TYR A 288 49.34 15.30 -8.56
C TYR A 288 48.09 16.15 -8.81
N GLU A 289 48.10 17.44 -8.45
CA GLU A 289 47.00 18.38 -8.73
C GLU A 289 46.77 18.63 -10.22
N ALA A 290 47.84 18.69 -11.02
CA ALA A 290 47.73 18.85 -12.48
C ALA A 290 46.98 17.66 -13.11
N VAL A 291 47.23 16.44 -12.61
CA VAL A 291 46.48 15.23 -13.00
C VAL A 291 45.00 15.35 -12.66
N ILE A 292 44.65 15.82 -11.45
CA ILE A 292 43.25 16.04 -11.04
C ILE A 292 42.54 16.94 -12.06
N LYS A 293 43.13 18.09 -12.40
CA LYS A 293 42.57 19.05 -13.36
C LYS A 293 42.40 18.45 -14.76
N ALA A 294 43.39 17.69 -15.23
CA ALA A 294 43.34 17.03 -16.53
C ALA A 294 42.27 15.94 -16.62
N VAL A 295 42.05 15.16 -15.56
CA VAL A 295 40.97 14.15 -15.51
C VAL A 295 39.60 14.82 -15.39
N GLN A 296 39.48 15.89 -14.60
CA GLN A 296 38.24 16.66 -14.46
C GLN A 296 37.81 17.27 -15.80
N ALA A 297 38.73 17.89 -16.55
CA ALA A 297 38.46 18.48 -17.86
C ALA A 297 37.94 17.44 -18.87
N ARG A 298 38.46 16.20 -18.83
CA ARG A 298 38.01 15.11 -19.70
C ARG A 298 36.69 14.47 -19.27
N SER A 299 36.43 14.39 -17.96
CA SER A 299 35.30 13.64 -17.41
C SER A 299 34.01 14.48 -17.29
N GLY A 300 34.12 15.81 -17.35
CA GLY A 300 32.98 16.73 -17.32
C GLY A 300 32.08 16.51 -16.09
N ARG A 301 30.83 16.07 -16.31
CA ARG A 301 29.85 15.81 -15.23
C ARG A 301 30.14 14.55 -14.42
N ASP A 302 31.04 13.69 -14.91
CA ASP A 302 31.40 12.42 -14.28
C ASP A 302 32.66 12.55 -13.38
N PHE A 303 32.74 13.61 -12.57
CA PHE A 303 33.87 13.86 -11.67
C PHE A 303 33.40 14.21 -10.25
N GLY A 304 34.21 13.82 -9.26
CA GLY A 304 33.94 13.96 -7.84
C GLY A 304 34.41 15.30 -7.24
N SER A 305 34.85 15.24 -5.98
CA SER A 305 35.28 16.42 -5.22
C SER A 305 36.74 16.74 -5.49
N TYR A 306 37.00 17.93 -6.07
CA TYR A 306 38.35 18.45 -6.28
C TYR A 306 39.11 18.59 -4.95
N GLU A 307 38.45 19.11 -3.92
CA GLU A 307 39.05 19.34 -2.60
C GLU A 307 39.51 18.03 -1.95
N LEU A 308 38.68 16.98 -2.05
CA LEU A 308 39.03 15.65 -1.55
C LEU A 308 40.29 15.10 -2.25
N PHE A 309 40.33 15.19 -3.58
CA PHE A 309 41.48 14.69 -4.34
C PHE A 309 42.75 15.50 -4.06
N THR A 310 42.62 16.82 -3.85
CA THR A 310 43.76 17.69 -3.48
C THR A 310 44.34 17.29 -2.13
N LYS A 311 43.49 16.95 -1.16
CA LYS A 311 43.94 16.41 0.14
C LYS A 311 44.59 15.04 0.02
N LEU A 312 44.03 14.14 -0.78
CA LEU A 312 44.57 12.79 -1.00
C LEU A 312 45.93 12.78 -1.72
N ALA A 313 46.27 13.84 -2.47
CA ALA A 313 47.57 13.99 -3.12
C ALA A 313 48.72 14.23 -2.12
N ARG A 314 48.42 14.71 -0.91
CA ARG A 314 49.42 14.99 0.14
C ARG A 314 50.05 13.69 0.65
N PRO A 315 51.37 13.68 0.91
CA PRO A 315 52.09 12.47 1.37
C PRO A 315 51.42 11.75 2.53
N GLU A 316 50.90 12.51 3.50
CA GLU A 316 50.23 12.00 4.71
C GLU A 316 48.96 11.16 4.44
N TYR A 317 48.28 11.38 3.30
CA TYR A 317 47.04 10.69 2.94
C TYR A 317 47.19 9.70 1.77
N ARG A 318 48.39 9.58 1.17
CA ARG A 318 48.67 8.61 0.10
C ARG A 318 48.43 7.14 0.50
N PRO A 319 48.69 6.71 1.75
CA PRO A 319 48.37 5.34 2.16
C PRO A 319 46.89 4.95 1.99
N LEU A 320 45.97 5.93 1.92
CA LEU A 320 44.55 5.65 1.70
C LEU A 320 44.23 5.10 0.31
N TRP A 321 45.15 5.18 -0.65
CA TRP A 321 44.90 4.75 -2.03
C TRP A 321 46.09 4.11 -2.73
N ARG A 322 47.33 4.28 -2.23
CA ARG A 322 48.54 3.77 -2.88
C ARG A 322 48.65 2.25 -2.77
N ASP A 323 48.36 1.68 -1.59
CA ASP A 323 48.43 0.23 -1.34
C ASP A 323 47.27 -0.52 -2.01
N ASP A 324 46.07 0.07 -1.96
CA ASP A 324 44.88 -0.43 -2.63
C ASP A 324 44.02 0.73 -3.16
N PRO A 325 44.06 1.00 -4.48
CA PRO A 325 43.26 2.03 -5.14
C PRO A 325 41.76 1.93 -4.93
N THR A 326 41.24 0.74 -4.61
CA THR A 326 39.80 0.49 -4.44
C THR A 326 39.32 0.76 -3.02
N LYS A 327 40.21 0.78 -2.04
CA LYS A 327 39.90 0.84 -0.60
C LYS A 327 39.13 2.09 -0.23
N LEU A 328 39.53 3.25 -0.76
CA LEU A 328 38.80 4.51 -0.54
C LEU A 328 37.38 4.47 -1.14
N ILE A 329 37.18 3.80 -2.29
CA ILE A 329 35.86 3.63 -2.90
C ILE A 329 34.98 2.73 -2.01
N ARG A 330 35.57 1.67 -1.44
CA ARG A 330 34.90 0.81 -0.46
C ARG A 330 34.55 1.57 0.81
N TYR A 331 35.43 2.42 1.31
CA TYR A 331 35.18 3.26 2.48
C TYR A 331 34.05 4.26 2.24
N ALA A 332 34.05 4.91 1.07
CA ALA A 332 32.96 5.79 0.66
C ALA A 332 31.61 5.05 0.59
N ARG A 333 31.61 3.77 0.19
CA ARG A 333 30.43 2.91 0.22
C ARG A 333 30.00 2.55 1.65
N LEU A 334 30.94 2.25 2.55
CA LEU A 334 30.65 2.02 3.97
C LEU A 334 29.99 3.25 4.60
N ARG A 335 30.56 4.45 4.43
CA ARG A 335 29.95 5.71 4.92
C ARG A 335 28.57 5.96 4.35
N ALA A 336 28.35 5.64 3.06
CA ALA A 336 27.03 5.72 2.46
C ALA A 336 26.03 4.72 3.07
N LEU A 337 26.46 3.51 3.45
CA LEU A 337 25.63 2.52 4.14
C LEU A 337 25.30 2.98 5.57
N GLN A 338 26.31 3.40 6.34
CA GLN A 338 26.12 3.92 7.70
C GLN A 338 25.17 5.12 7.73
N ARG A 339 25.31 6.06 6.78
CA ARG A 339 24.37 7.19 6.64
C ARG A 339 22.96 6.73 6.29
N LYS A 340 22.81 5.71 5.44
CA LYS A 340 21.49 5.12 5.13
C LYS A 340 20.86 4.48 6.36
N VAL A 341 21.64 3.79 7.19
CA VAL A 341 21.16 3.20 8.45
C VAL A 341 20.75 4.30 9.44
N ALA A 342 21.60 5.31 9.64
CA ALA A 342 21.32 6.42 10.55
C ALA A 342 20.06 7.22 10.16
N GLY A 343 19.78 7.35 8.86
CA GLY A 343 18.57 8.00 8.35
C GLY A 343 17.40 7.07 8.04
N ALA A 344 17.53 5.76 8.30
CA ALA A 344 16.46 4.80 8.01
C ALA A 344 15.37 4.86 9.08
N LYS A 345 14.12 4.89 8.62
CA LYS A 345 12.96 4.77 9.51
C LYS A 345 12.92 3.36 10.09
N GLN A 346 12.55 3.26 11.36
CA GLN A 346 12.33 1.97 12.05
C GLN A 346 10.84 1.60 12.10
N TYR A 347 9.95 2.58 11.98
CA TYR A 347 8.51 2.41 12.05
C TYR A 347 7.80 3.18 10.93
N ALA A 348 6.61 2.73 10.56
CA ALA A 348 5.75 3.48 9.66
C ALA A 348 4.96 4.53 10.45
N ARG A 349 4.90 5.76 9.94
CA ARG A 349 4.12 6.84 10.54
C ARG A 349 2.62 6.49 10.53
N LEU A 350 1.97 6.54 11.69
CA LEU A 350 0.51 6.44 11.77
C LEU A 350 -0.13 7.81 11.56
N THR A 351 -0.86 7.97 10.47
CA THR A 351 -1.69 9.15 10.23
C THR A 351 -3.14 8.76 10.48
N LEU A 352 -3.89 9.50 11.29
CA LEU A 352 -5.33 9.26 11.48
C LEU A 352 -6.14 9.92 10.35
N PRO A 353 -7.33 9.40 10.02
CA PRO A 353 -8.24 10.07 9.10
C PRO A 353 -8.60 11.47 9.58
N ASP A 354 -8.74 12.39 8.62
CA ASP A 354 -9.15 13.77 8.86
C ASP A 354 -9.92 14.26 7.63
N ALA A 355 -11.05 14.93 7.82
CA ALA A 355 -11.94 15.31 6.73
C ALA A 355 -11.31 16.25 5.69
N VAL A 356 -10.21 16.95 6.03
CA VAL A 356 -9.56 17.94 5.17
C VAL A 356 -8.16 17.47 4.74
N TYR A 357 -7.30 17.11 5.69
CA TYR A 357 -5.89 16.84 5.43
C TYR A 357 -5.65 15.41 4.94
N HIS A 358 -6.40 14.44 5.50
CA HIS A 358 -6.28 13.02 5.23
C HIS A 358 -7.63 12.35 4.99
N PRO A 359 -8.43 12.84 4.01
CA PRO A 359 -9.80 12.41 3.84
C PRO A 359 -9.86 10.97 3.36
N ILE A 360 -10.74 10.22 4.01
CA ILE A 360 -11.35 9.02 3.49
C ILE A 360 -12.73 9.35 2.93
N TRP A 361 -13.21 8.47 2.05
CA TRP A 361 -14.41 8.70 1.27
C TRP A 361 -15.49 7.71 1.67
N ILE A 362 -16.73 8.22 1.79
CA ILE A 362 -17.92 7.41 2.01
C ILE A 362 -18.05 6.44 0.83
N ARG A 363 -18.31 5.17 1.11
CA ARG A 363 -18.53 4.15 0.08
C ARG A 363 -20.02 3.86 -0.07
N TYR A 364 -20.38 3.46 -1.28
CA TYR A 364 -21.65 2.85 -1.61
C TYR A 364 -21.38 1.56 -2.38
N ASP A 365 -22.07 0.49 -2.04
CA ASP A 365 -22.03 -0.73 -2.84
C ASP A 365 -22.91 -0.57 -4.09
N ALA A 366 -22.70 -1.42 -5.10
CA ALA A 366 -23.74 -1.64 -6.09
C ALA A 366 -25.00 -2.23 -5.42
N GLU A 367 -26.15 -2.11 -6.09
CA GLU A 367 -27.44 -2.60 -5.60
C GLU A 367 -27.35 -4.05 -5.08
N GLY A 368 -27.88 -4.30 -3.87
CA GLY A 368 -27.79 -5.60 -3.20
C GLY A 368 -26.51 -5.83 -2.37
N GLY A 369 -25.71 -4.78 -2.16
CA GLY A 369 -24.55 -4.76 -1.29
C GLY A 369 -24.84 -4.90 0.21
N ASN A 370 -23.80 -4.68 1.03
CA ASN A 370 -23.83 -4.87 2.48
C ASN A 370 -23.69 -3.57 3.28
N ILE A 371 -23.23 -2.50 2.63
CA ILE A 371 -23.32 -1.12 3.10
C ILE A 371 -24.46 -0.40 2.35
N HIS A 372 -24.58 0.92 2.48
CA HIS A 372 -25.51 1.66 1.64
C HIS A 372 -25.18 1.45 0.17
N ASP A 373 -26.19 1.40 -0.68
CA ASP A 373 -26.05 1.19 -2.11
C ASP A 373 -26.43 2.43 -2.93
N TYR A 374 -26.09 2.37 -4.21
CA TYR A 374 -26.48 3.38 -5.19
C TYR A 374 -27.01 2.70 -6.45
N ALA A 375 -27.91 3.39 -7.15
CA ALA A 375 -28.41 2.97 -8.47
C ALA A 375 -28.29 4.12 -9.46
N ILE A 376 -27.71 3.85 -10.63
CA ILE A 376 -27.67 4.81 -11.75
C ILE A 376 -28.89 4.55 -12.61
N ARG A 377 -29.72 5.58 -12.80
CA ARG A 377 -30.92 5.50 -13.63
C ARG A 377 -30.67 6.22 -14.94
N THR A 378 -31.05 5.56 -16.04
CA THR A 378 -31.10 6.17 -17.37
C THR A 378 -32.20 7.23 -17.38
N PRO A 379 -32.00 8.33 -18.13
CA PRO A 379 -33.02 9.35 -18.23
C PRO A 379 -34.29 8.80 -18.91
N ILE A 380 -35.44 9.10 -18.32
CA ILE A 380 -36.76 8.80 -18.87
C ILE A 380 -37.18 9.97 -19.76
N GLY A 381 -37.62 9.71 -21.00
CA GLY A 381 -38.30 10.72 -21.82
C GLY A 381 -37.41 11.82 -22.43
N GLY A 382 -36.32 11.45 -23.11
CA GLY A 382 -35.57 12.37 -23.99
C GLY A 382 -34.60 13.35 -23.30
N ASP A 383 -34.59 13.42 -21.96
CA ASP A 383 -33.48 14.06 -21.24
C ASP A 383 -32.20 13.22 -21.44
N ARG A 384 -31.03 13.85 -21.47
CA ARG A 384 -29.73 13.15 -21.59
C ARG A 384 -28.98 13.06 -20.26
N ARG A 385 -29.62 13.50 -19.17
CA ARG A 385 -29.00 13.56 -17.84
C ARG A 385 -29.24 12.28 -17.06
N TYR A 386 -28.15 11.63 -16.68
CA TYR A 386 -28.17 10.50 -15.76
C TYR A 386 -28.44 10.99 -14.33
N PHE A 387 -29.09 10.15 -13.54
CA PHE A 387 -29.30 10.38 -12.11
C PHE A 387 -28.71 9.22 -11.33
N VAL A 388 -28.12 9.54 -10.17
CA VAL A 388 -27.81 8.54 -9.15
C VAL A 388 -28.86 8.63 -8.04
N THR A 389 -29.32 7.47 -7.59
CA THR A 389 -30.16 7.33 -6.41
C THR A 389 -29.30 6.70 -5.32
N PHE A 390 -29.10 7.41 -4.21
CA PHE A 390 -28.44 6.87 -3.02
C PHE A 390 -29.50 6.34 -2.06
N SER A 391 -29.36 5.13 -1.54
CA SER A 391 -30.36 4.58 -0.60
C SER A 391 -30.39 5.30 0.75
N SER A 392 -29.29 5.95 1.14
CA SER A 392 -29.27 6.87 2.28
C SER A 392 -28.25 7.97 2.05
N LEU A 393 -28.58 9.21 2.43
CA LEU A 393 -27.67 10.35 2.44
C LEU A 393 -28.05 11.30 3.57
N ILE A 394 -27.05 11.91 4.20
CA ILE A 394 -27.27 12.92 5.24
C ILE A 394 -27.41 14.29 4.57
N MET A 395 -28.50 14.99 4.86
CA MET A 395 -28.83 16.28 4.28
C MET A 395 -29.10 17.31 5.37
N PRO A 396 -28.84 18.61 5.11
CA PRO A 396 -29.20 19.66 6.06
C PRO A 396 -30.73 19.74 6.18
N ASN A 397 -31.22 20.01 7.38
CA ASN A 397 -32.63 20.26 7.64
C ASN A 397 -32.92 21.77 7.80
N ASP A 398 -34.21 22.12 7.77
CA ASP A 398 -34.66 23.53 7.84
C ASP A 398 -34.35 24.21 9.20
N HIS A 399 -33.99 23.43 10.21
CA HIS A 399 -33.67 23.91 11.56
C HIS A 399 -32.16 24.08 11.82
N GLY A 400 -31.33 23.99 10.77
CA GLY A 400 -29.87 24.11 10.88
C GLY A 400 -29.17 22.88 11.44
N GLY A 401 -29.87 21.76 11.57
CA GLY A 401 -29.32 20.43 11.87
C GLY A 401 -29.19 19.56 10.62
N TRP A 402 -29.04 18.25 10.83
CA TRP A 402 -28.87 17.27 9.75
C TRP A 402 -29.84 16.10 9.91
N ASP A 403 -30.42 15.63 8.81
CA ASP A 403 -31.33 14.48 8.80
C ASP A 403 -30.78 13.37 7.87
N GLU A 404 -31.00 12.11 8.24
CA GLU A 404 -30.74 10.98 7.34
C GLU A 404 -31.94 10.79 6.39
N HIS A 405 -31.74 11.03 5.10
CA HIS A 405 -32.76 10.84 4.06
C HIS A 405 -32.52 9.56 3.27
N ARG A 406 -33.61 8.87 2.93
CA ARG A 406 -33.58 7.70 2.04
C ARG A 406 -33.91 8.07 0.60
N ASP A 407 -33.43 7.26 -0.33
CA ASP A 407 -33.75 7.34 -1.77
C ASP A 407 -33.50 8.74 -2.37
N VAL A 408 -32.31 9.29 -2.09
CA VAL A 408 -31.94 10.64 -2.52
C VAL A 408 -31.46 10.62 -3.96
N HIS A 409 -32.15 11.37 -4.82
CA HIS A 409 -31.84 11.50 -6.24
C HIS A 409 -30.93 12.70 -6.52
N VAL A 410 -29.78 12.46 -7.15
CA VAL A 410 -28.81 13.50 -7.49
C VAL A 410 -28.50 13.46 -9.00
N PRO A 411 -28.65 14.59 -9.72
CA PRO A 411 -28.28 14.65 -11.14
C PRO A 411 -26.77 14.54 -11.32
N ILE A 412 -26.34 13.78 -12.33
CA ILE A 412 -24.93 13.64 -12.71
C ILE A 412 -24.62 14.66 -13.81
N ALA A 413 -23.56 15.45 -13.61
CA ALA A 413 -23.06 16.36 -14.64
C ALA A 413 -22.59 15.59 -15.88
N PHE A 414 -22.79 16.16 -17.06
CA PHE A 414 -22.39 15.52 -18.31
C PHE A 414 -20.88 15.20 -18.34
N SER A 415 -20.54 14.01 -18.82
CA SER A 415 -19.17 13.57 -19.04
C SER A 415 -19.10 12.69 -20.28
N SER A 416 -18.22 13.03 -21.22
CA SER A 416 -17.99 12.23 -22.42
C SER A 416 -17.40 10.84 -22.11
N GLN A 417 -16.79 10.65 -20.94
CA GLN A 417 -16.32 9.35 -20.51
C GLN A 417 -17.49 8.42 -20.15
N TRP A 418 -18.56 8.98 -19.59
CA TRP A 418 -19.79 8.24 -19.27
C TRP A 418 -20.49 7.72 -20.53
N GLU A 419 -20.31 8.36 -21.70
CA GLU A 419 -20.86 7.89 -22.97
C GLU A 419 -20.25 6.54 -23.43
N ARG A 420 -19.11 6.13 -22.86
CA ARG A 420 -18.53 4.80 -23.10
C ARG A 420 -19.29 3.70 -22.36
N LEU A 421 -20.09 4.03 -21.35
CA LEU A 421 -20.92 3.08 -20.63
C LEU A 421 -22.34 3.15 -21.18
N ARG A 422 -22.81 2.01 -21.71
CA ARG A 422 -24.18 1.86 -22.20
C ARG A 422 -24.94 0.95 -21.27
N PHE A 423 -26.10 1.41 -20.86
CA PHE A 423 -27.06 0.65 -20.07
C PHE A 423 -28.05 0.00 -21.03
N VAL A 424 -28.09 -1.33 -21.03
CA VAL A 424 -28.92 -2.14 -21.92
C VAL A 424 -29.82 -3.00 -21.04
N GLU A 425 -31.12 -2.99 -21.29
CA GLU A 425 -32.02 -3.94 -20.63
C GLU A 425 -31.94 -5.28 -21.36
N ASP A 426 -31.59 -6.35 -20.64
CA ASP A 426 -31.61 -7.73 -21.11
C ASP A 426 -32.42 -8.58 -20.13
N ASN A 427 -33.49 -9.23 -20.59
CA ASN A 427 -34.39 -10.05 -19.76
C ASN A 427 -34.88 -9.39 -18.46
N ALA A 428 -35.16 -8.09 -18.48
CA ALA A 428 -35.55 -7.27 -17.31
C ALA A 428 -34.45 -7.04 -16.26
N GLU A 429 -33.20 -7.42 -16.54
CA GLU A 429 -32.02 -7.02 -15.78
C GLU A 429 -31.26 -5.91 -16.53
N LEU A 430 -30.79 -4.90 -15.79
CA LEU A 430 -30.01 -3.81 -16.36
C LEU A 430 -28.55 -4.25 -16.52
N CYS A 431 -28.15 -4.55 -17.76
CA CYS A 431 -26.77 -4.87 -18.09
C CYS A 431 -25.98 -3.60 -18.44
N VAL A 432 -24.70 -3.57 -18.09
CA VAL A 432 -23.79 -2.49 -18.46
C VAL A 432 -22.78 -2.98 -19.48
N VAL A 433 -22.52 -2.17 -20.49
CA VAL A 433 -21.59 -2.50 -21.57
C VAL A 433 -20.61 -1.34 -21.76
N TYR A 434 -19.32 -1.66 -21.83
CA TYR A 434 -18.24 -0.71 -22.06
C TYR A 434 -17.83 -0.68 -23.53
N VAL A 435 -17.86 0.50 -24.15
CA VAL A 435 -17.52 0.72 -25.55
C VAL A 435 -16.14 1.36 -25.65
N GLU A 436 -15.16 0.58 -26.08
CA GLU A 436 -13.81 1.06 -26.39
C GLU A 436 -13.58 1.06 -27.91
N PRO A 437 -13.20 2.19 -28.53
CA PRO A 437 -12.98 2.26 -29.98
C PRO A 437 -11.99 1.22 -30.54
N GLY A 438 -11.03 0.77 -29.73
CA GLY A 438 -10.02 -0.22 -30.13
C GLY A 438 -10.42 -1.68 -29.93
N ALA A 439 -11.52 -1.98 -29.24
CA ALA A 439 -11.89 -3.36 -28.90
C ALA A 439 -12.66 -4.08 -30.03
N GLY A 440 -13.19 -3.35 -31.02
CA GLY A 440 -13.97 -3.91 -32.13
C GLY A 440 -15.38 -4.38 -31.78
N SER A 441 -15.63 -4.73 -30.52
CA SER A 441 -16.95 -5.08 -29.96
C SER A 441 -17.14 -4.40 -28.59
N PRO A 442 -18.40 -4.14 -28.19
CA PRO A 442 -18.72 -3.75 -26.82
C PRO A 442 -18.36 -4.85 -25.83
N LEU A 443 -17.78 -4.47 -24.68
CA LEU A 443 -17.33 -5.39 -23.63
C LEU A 443 -18.37 -5.46 -22.50
N PRO A 444 -18.75 -6.65 -22.01
CA PRO A 444 -19.59 -6.77 -20.83
C PRO A 444 -18.93 -6.08 -19.63
N ALA A 445 -19.72 -5.39 -18.82
CA ALA A 445 -19.24 -4.70 -17.64
C ALA A 445 -20.26 -4.78 -16.49
N GLU A 446 -19.75 -4.74 -15.27
CA GLU A 446 -20.57 -4.67 -14.05
C GLU A 446 -20.23 -3.40 -13.28
N LEU A 447 -21.24 -2.76 -12.68
CA LEU A 447 -21.00 -1.66 -11.75
C LEU A 447 -20.57 -2.25 -10.41
N GLY A 448 -19.41 -1.83 -9.93
CA GLY A 448 -18.92 -2.13 -8.60
C GLY A 448 -19.31 -1.06 -7.59
N GLY A 449 -18.59 -1.03 -6.46
CA GLY A 449 -18.77 0.01 -5.45
C GLY A 449 -18.40 1.41 -5.96
N ALA A 450 -19.08 2.41 -5.43
CA ALA A 450 -18.81 3.83 -5.67
C ALA A 450 -18.35 4.53 -4.38
N LYS A 451 -17.78 5.72 -4.53
CA LYS A 451 -17.38 6.58 -3.40
C LYS A 451 -17.59 8.05 -3.70
N ILE A 452 -18.03 8.82 -2.71
CA ILE A 452 -18.17 10.27 -2.82
C ILE A 452 -16.82 10.92 -2.49
N GLN A 453 -16.26 11.64 -3.46
CA GLN A 453 -14.95 12.30 -3.37
C GLN A 453 -15.09 13.81 -3.53
N PHE A 454 -14.24 14.54 -2.81
CA PHE A 454 -14.13 15.99 -2.90
C PHE A 454 -12.78 16.37 -3.53
N ASP A 455 -12.71 17.55 -4.16
CA ASP A 455 -11.42 18.06 -4.64
C ASP A 455 -10.49 18.40 -3.46
N ARG A 456 -9.45 17.58 -3.29
CA ARG A 456 -8.45 17.75 -2.24
C ARG A 456 -7.75 19.10 -2.28
N ARG A 457 -7.53 19.68 -3.47
CA ARG A 457 -6.90 21.01 -3.60
C ARG A 457 -7.82 22.09 -3.01
N HIS A 458 -9.13 21.98 -3.25
CA HIS A 458 -10.12 22.88 -2.66
C HIS A 458 -10.16 22.74 -1.14
N LEU A 459 -10.21 21.50 -0.63
CA LEU A 459 -10.21 21.24 0.82
C LEU A 459 -9.00 21.87 1.53
N GLN A 460 -7.79 21.70 0.98
CA GLN A 460 -6.56 22.15 1.63
C GLN A 460 -6.29 23.66 1.49
N ARG A 461 -6.62 24.27 0.34
CA ARG A 461 -6.23 25.65 0.04
C ARG A 461 -7.26 26.70 0.44
N ARG A 462 -8.51 26.29 0.76
CA ARG A 462 -9.61 27.22 1.00
C ARG A 462 -10.37 26.94 2.31
N PRO A 463 -9.69 26.88 3.47
CA PRO A 463 -10.34 26.57 4.74
C PRO A 463 -11.48 27.55 5.08
N ASN A 464 -11.28 28.85 4.82
CA ASN A 464 -12.30 29.88 5.07
C ASN A 464 -13.58 29.67 4.25
N MET A 465 -13.48 29.14 3.02
CA MET A 465 -14.65 28.82 2.19
C MET A 465 -15.37 27.57 2.69
N LEU A 466 -14.64 26.57 3.19
CA LEU A 466 -15.26 25.39 3.81
C LEU A 466 -16.10 25.79 5.03
N SER A 467 -15.56 26.67 5.88
CA SER A 467 -16.29 27.20 7.05
C SER A 467 -17.56 27.97 6.67
N ALA A 468 -17.60 28.55 5.48
CA ALA A 468 -18.78 29.23 4.93
C ALA A 468 -19.74 28.29 4.16
N GLY A 469 -19.51 26.97 4.18
CA GLY A 469 -20.33 25.96 3.47
C GLY A 469 -19.93 25.69 2.02
N GLY A 470 -18.90 26.37 1.50
CA GLY A 470 -18.38 26.16 0.15
C GLY A 470 -17.45 24.95 0.05
N CYS A 471 -18.01 23.75 -0.14
CA CYS A 471 -17.25 22.49 -0.19
C CYS A 471 -16.53 22.19 -1.53
N GLY A 472 -16.77 23.01 -2.56
CA GLY A 472 -16.19 22.81 -3.89
C GLY A 472 -16.89 21.70 -4.69
N PRO A 473 -16.30 21.24 -5.79
CA PRO A 473 -16.91 20.18 -6.60
C PRO A 473 -16.88 18.83 -5.88
N VAL A 474 -18.02 18.12 -5.96
CA VAL A 474 -18.22 16.78 -5.42
C VAL A 474 -18.33 15.79 -6.57
N TYR A 475 -17.60 14.68 -6.48
CA TYR A 475 -17.51 13.66 -7.52
C TYR A 475 -18.00 12.33 -6.98
N LEU A 476 -18.78 11.61 -7.79
CA LEU A 476 -19.06 10.19 -7.57
C LEU A 476 -18.06 9.37 -8.38
N ASN A 477 -17.15 8.68 -7.69
CA ASN A 477 -16.21 7.77 -8.33
C ASN A 477 -16.80 6.37 -8.31
N VAL A 478 -17.21 5.89 -9.49
CA VAL A 478 -17.84 4.59 -9.70
C VAL A 478 -16.79 3.60 -10.22
N SER A 479 -16.65 2.46 -9.53
CA SER A 479 -15.82 1.35 -10.02
C SER A 479 -16.62 0.58 -11.07
N VAL A 480 -15.99 0.27 -12.20
CA VAL A 480 -16.61 -0.51 -13.27
C VAL A 480 -15.70 -1.70 -13.60
N ASP A 481 -16.24 -2.90 -13.42
CA ASP A 481 -15.56 -4.15 -13.69
C ASP A 481 -15.83 -4.58 -15.12
N VAL A 482 -14.93 -4.19 -16.04
CA VAL A 482 -15.02 -4.55 -17.45
C VAL A 482 -14.45 -5.95 -17.67
N GLN A 483 -15.26 -6.85 -18.22
CA GLN A 483 -14.86 -8.21 -18.54
C GLN A 483 -14.19 -8.22 -19.92
N PRO A 484 -12.86 -8.40 -20.01
CA PRO A 484 -12.19 -8.38 -21.29
C PRO A 484 -12.59 -9.61 -22.10
N GLN A 485 -12.96 -9.42 -23.38
CA GLN A 485 -13.05 -10.53 -24.31
C GLN A 485 -11.63 -11.03 -24.59
N VAL A 486 -11.27 -12.17 -24.01
CA VAL A 486 -10.00 -12.82 -24.32
C VAL A 486 -10.08 -13.31 -25.76
N ARG A 487 -9.33 -12.66 -26.65
CA ARG A 487 -9.25 -13.11 -28.04
C ARG A 487 -8.74 -14.58 -28.08
N PRO A 488 -9.25 -15.42 -29.01
CA PRO A 488 -8.87 -16.83 -29.08
C PRO A 488 -7.36 -17.07 -29.21
N ASP A 489 -6.63 -16.18 -29.89
CA ASP A 489 -5.17 -16.23 -30.02
C ASP A 489 -4.46 -15.96 -28.69
N VAL A 490 -4.91 -14.99 -27.91
CA VAL A 490 -4.38 -14.71 -26.55
C VAL A 490 -4.68 -15.87 -25.61
N GLN A 491 -5.88 -16.44 -25.68
CA GLN A 491 -6.26 -17.60 -24.88
C GLN A 491 -5.38 -18.81 -25.21
N ALA A 492 -5.09 -19.04 -26.50
CA ALA A 492 -4.19 -20.09 -26.95
C ALA A 492 -2.75 -19.90 -26.42
N VAL A 493 -2.22 -18.67 -26.42
CA VAL A 493 -0.89 -18.35 -25.83
C VAL A 493 -0.87 -18.59 -24.32
N GLN A 494 -1.96 -18.23 -23.61
CA GLN A 494 -2.07 -18.44 -22.16
C GLN A 494 -2.18 -19.93 -21.80
N LEU A 495 -3.02 -20.69 -22.51
CA LEU A 495 -3.21 -22.12 -22.31
C LEU A 495 -1.92 -22.91 -22.57
N THR A 496 -1.18 -22.55 -23.62
CA THR A 496 0.09 -23.18 -23.98
C THR A 496 1.27 -22.70 -23.13
N LYS A 497 1.09 -21.66 -22.30
CA LYS A 497 2.14 -21.08 -21.44
C LYS A 497 3.43 -20.78 -22.21
N VAL A 498 3.31 -20.28 -23.44
CA VAL A 498 4.46 -19.91 -24.30
C VAL A 498 5.21 -18.71 -23.72
N VAL A 499 4.48 -17.80 -23.07
CA VAL A 499 5.02 -16.64 -22.40
C VAL A 499 4.76 -16.78 -20.91
N SER A 500 5.78 -16.52 -20.09
CA SER A 500 5.64 -16.35 -18.65
C SER A 500 6.26 -15.05 -18.18
N VAL A 501 5.60 -14.38 -17.24
CA VAL A 501 6.09 -13.14 -16.64
C VAL A 501 6.60 -13.45 -15.24
N GLY A 502 7.86 -13.10 -14.96
CA GLY A 502 8.45 -13.24 -13.64
C GLY A 502 7.81 -12.24 -12.68
N ARG A 503 7.13 -12.74 -11.64
CA ARG A 503 6.31 -11.91 -10.72
C ARG A 503 7.06 -10.79 -9.99
N GLU A 504 8.38 -10.92 -9.83
CA GLU A 504 9.19 -9.95 -9.07
C GLU A 504 9.99 -8.99 -9.95
N THR A 505 10.23 -9.38 -11.19
CA THR A 505 11.13 -8.64 -12.09
C THR A 505 10.41 -8.07 -13.29
N ASP A 506 9.12 -8.43 -13.46
CA ASP A 506 8.31 -8.24 -14.65
C ASP A 506 9.01 -8.68 -15.95
N ARG A 507 10.01 -9.55 -15.82
CA ARG A 507 10.77 -10.08 -16.96
C ARG A 507 9.90 -11.07 -17.70
N ILE A 508 9.86 -10.90 -19.01
CA ILE A 508 9.15 -11.78 -19.92
C ILE A 508 10.08 -12.91 -20.34
N PHE A 509 9.66 -14.13 -20.10
CA PHE A 509 10.35 -15.35 -20.51
C PHE A 509 9.54 -16.05 -21.59
N LEU A 510 10.15 -16.27 -22.75
CA LEU A 510 9.64 -17.16 -23.78
C LEU A 510 10.07 -18.59 -23.45
N ARG A 511 9.14 -19.54 -23.58
CA ARG A 511 9.38 -20.97 -23.37
C ARG A 511 9.48 -21.68 -24.73
N PRO A 512 10.69 -21.94 -25.25
CA PRO A 512 10.89 -22.49 -26.59
C PRO A 512 10.17 -23.83 -26.80
N GLU A 513 10.13 -24.67 -25.77
CA GLU A 513 9.49 -25.99 -25.78
C GLU A 513 7.98 -25.90 -26.04
N ASN A 514 7.32 -24.89 -25.47
CA ASN A 514 5.89 -24.65 -25.64
C ASN A 514 5.59 -23.91 -26.94
N LEU A 515 6.53 -23.08 -27.42
CA LEU A 515 6.41 -22.32 -28.65
C LEU A 515 6.25 -23.22 -29.87
N VAL A 516 7.02 -24.31 -29.96
CA VAL A 516 6.92 -25.28 -31.06
C VAL A 516 5.53 -25.93 -31.10
N ASN A 517 5.00 -26.32 -29.94
CA ASN A 517 3.66 -26.93 -29.84
C ASN A 517 2.56 -25.93 -30.19
N TYR A 518 2.68 -24.68 -29.73
CA TYR A 518 1.77 -23.58 -30.07
C TYR A 518 1.75 -23.29 -31.58
N LEU A 519 2.91 -23.23 -32.22
CA LEU A 519 2.99 -23.03 -33.68
C LEU A 519 2.41 -24.22 -34.45
N LYS A 520 2.62 -25.46 -33.98
CA LYS A 520 2.09 -26.69 -34.62
C LYS A 520 0.58 -26.84 -34.48
N SER A 521 0.01 -26.58 -33.30
CA SER A 521 -1.44 -26.65 -33.07
C SER A 521 -2.20 -25.59 -33.87
N SER A 522 -1.56 -24.46 -34.12
CA SER A 522 -2.09 -23.32 -34.86
C SER A 522 -2.13 -23.52 -36.38
N CYS A 523 -1.34 -24.45 -36.94
CA CYS A 523 -1.32 -24.75 -38.38
C CYS A 523 -2.43 -25.71 -38.85
N ARG A 524 -3.27 -26.23 -37.96
CA ARG A 524 -4.31 -27.24 -38.27
C ARG A 524 -5.76 -26.72 -38.30
N GLY A 525 -5.99 -25.40 -38.19
CA GLY A 525 -7.33 -24.82 -38.26
C GLY A 525 -7.83 -24.63 -39.69
N GLU A 526 -8.96 -25.25 -40.04
CA GLU A 526 -9.56 -25.34 -41.39
C GLU A 526 -10.22 -24.07 -41.97
N ASN A 527 -10.07 -22.88 -41.37
CA ASN A 527 -10.67 -21.66 -41.91
C ASN A 527 -9.61 -20.59 -42.22
N ASN A 528 -9.63 -20.11 -43.47
CA ASN A 528 -8.71 -19.18 -44.15
C ASN A 528 -8.55 -17.76 -43.53
N SER A 529 -8.76 -17.58 -42.23
CA SER A 529 -8.41 -16.35 -41.52
C SER A 529 -7.07 -16.50 -40.82
N ALA A 530 -6.01 -15.93 -41.41
CA ALA A 530 -4.65 -15.71 -40.88
C ALA A 530 -4.19 -16.64 -39.73
N SER A 531 -3.30 -17.59 -40.04
CA SER A 531 -2.61 -18.43 -39.04
C SER A 531 -2.15 -17.59 -37.84
N PRO A 532 -2.45 -17.97 -36.58
CA PRO A 532 -2.10 -17.15 -35.44
C PRO A 532 -0.57 -17.17 -35.24
N THR A 533 0.10 -16.15 -35.78
CA THR A 533 1.53 -15.91 -35.60
C THR A 533 1.77 -15.22 -34.26
N LEU A 534 2.70 -15.72 -33.45
CA LEU A 534 3.14 -14.98 -32.26
C LEU A 534 3.86 -13.71 -32.71
N ARG A 535 3.38 -12.54 -32.28
CA ARG A 535 4.03 -11.25 -32.51
C ARG A 535 4.42 -10.64 -31.17
N VAL A 536 5.63 -10.11 -31.08
CA VAL A 536 6.17 -9.43 -29.91
C VAL A 536 6.54 -8.02 -30.30
N MET A 537 6.01 -7.04 -29.56
CA MET A 537 6.35 -5.63 -29.73
C MET A 537 7.35 -5.24 -28.63
N ALA A 538 8.57 -4.92 -29.01
CA ALA A 538 9.56 -4.31 -28.14
C ALA A 538 9.44 -2.79 -28.19
N VAL A 539 9.50 -2.14 -27.03
CA VAL A 539 9.35 -0.69 -26.89
C VAL A 539 10.55 -0.14 -26.12
N ASP A 540 11.34 0.70 -26.77
CA ASP A 540 12.42 1.47 -26.16
C ASP A 540 11.94 2.89 -25.81
N LEU A 541 12.01 3.26 -24.53
CA LEU A 541 11.53 4.55 -24.03
C LEU A 541 12.69 5.55 -24.03
N GLY A 542 12.62 6.53 -24.94
CA GLY A 542 13.67 7.52 -25.14
C GLY A 542 13.46 8.83 -24.38
N ILE A 543 14.53 9.64 -24.32
CA ILE A 543 14.47 11.02 -23.78
C ILE A 543 14.00 12.01 -24.87
N ARG A 544 14.36 11.77 -26.13
CA ARG A 544 14.02 12.66 -27.28
C ARG A 544 12.74 12.23 -28.01
N SER A 545 12.49 10.93 -28.08
CA SER A 545 11.27 10.33 -28.63
C SER A 545 10.57 9.55 -27.53
N SER A 546 9.24 9.60 -27.48
CA SER A 546 8.46 8.91 -26.45
C SER A 546 8.66 7.39 -26.49
N ALA A 547 8.73 6.81 -27.69
CA ALA A 547 8.99 5.40 -27.88
C ALA A 547 9.63 5.13 -29.26
N ALA A 548 10.56 4.19 -29.32
CA ALA A 548 10.94 3.48 -30.54
C ALA A 548 10.40 2.05 -30.45
N VAL A 549 9.72 1.59 -31.51
CA VAL A 549 8.97 0.33 -31.48
C VAL A 549 9.50 -0.61 -32.56
N VAL A 550 9.74 -1.86 -32.18
CA VAL A 550 10.07 -2.95 -33.10
C VAL A 550 9.05 -4.07 -32.89
N VAL A 551 8.39 -4.49 -33.97
CA VAL A 551 7.45 -5.62 -33.94
C VAL A 551 8.09 -6.81 -34.63
N CYS A 552 8.35 -7.86 -33.86
CA CYS A 552 8.89 -9.13 -34.35
C CYS A 552 7.78 -10.16 -34.48
N ARG A 553 7.80 -10.94 -35.56
CA ARG A 553 6.91 -12.08 -35.78
C ARG A 553 7.72 -13.37 -35.68
N VAL A 554 7.18 -14.37 -35.00
CA VAL A 554 7.76 -15.72 -34.97
C VAL A 554 7.10 -16.55 -36.07
N ASP A 555 7.88 -16.95 -37.06
CA ASP A 555 7.45 -17.85 -38.12
C ASP A 555 8.10 -19.23 -37.94
N PRO A 556 7.36 -20.34 -38.09
CA PRO A 556 7.97 -21.65 -38.22
C PRO A 556 8.77 -21.65 -39.52
N HIS A 557 10.06 -21.98 -39.43
CA HIS A 557 10.95 -22.00 -40.59
C HIS A 557 10.46 -23.05 -41.61
N ALA A 558 9.69 -22.63 -42.62
CA ALA A 558 9.65 -23.35 -43.88
C ALA A 558 11.04 -23.18 -44.53
N ALA A 559 11.55 -24.27 -45.08
CA ALA A 559 12.80 -24.41 -45.81
C ALA A 559 13.37 -23.08 -46.34
N ALA A 560 14.60 -22.79 -45.94
CA ALA A 560 15.47 -21.84 -46.64
C ALA A 560 15.27 -22.04 -48.15
N ARG A 561 14.87 -20.95 -48.82
CA ARG A 561 14.81 -20.87 -50.27
C ARG A 561 16.13 -21.43 -50.81
N ARG A 562 16.05 -22.54 -51.56
CA ARG A 562 17.07 -22.87 -52.55
C ARG A 562 17.07 -21.70 -53.54
N HIS A 563 17.92 -20.71 -53.30
CA HIS A 563 18.48 -19.88 -54.34
C HIS A 563 19.84 -20.47 -54.70
N GLU A 564 19.79 -21.60 -55.41
CA GLU A 564 20.85 -22.08 -56.30
C GLU A 564 20.13 -22.79 -57.45
N GLY A 565 20.28 -22.25 -58.67
CA GLY A 565 19.62 -22.70 -59.91
C GLY A 565 18.94 -21.56 -60.63
#